data_AF-A0A1D7TQU1-F1
#
_entry.id   AF-A0A1D7TQU1-F1
#
_cell.length_a   1.000
_cell.length_b   1.000
_cell.length_c   1.000
_cell.angle_alpha   90.00
_cell.angle_beta   90.00
_cell.angle_gamma   90.00
#
_symmetry.space_group_name_H-M   'P 1'
#
loop_
_entity.id
_entity.type
_entity.pdbx_description
1 polymer ?
#
loop_
_entity_poly.entity_id
_entity_poly.type
_entity_poly.pdbx_seq_one_letter_code
_entity_poly.pdbx_strand_id
1 'polypeptide(L)'
;MNDRQKVIIDCDPGIDDSLALMLALTSPELEVVGITTVSGNVPSDMGAKNALKILNHLDRLDIPVYQGASLPLKRDYVDAMDTHGKDGLGESYLPEVSGVPIHDNAIEFINQTLADNPNLTIIALGPLTNIALAHQAQPDVWNNCTRFVSMGGNFKSFGNCSPVAEYNYWCDPDAANYVYQHLPVKIEMIGLDVTRKIVLTPNILELIHQVNPEQADFIRKITRFYFDFHWKYEKVIGCVINDPLAVAYTIFPELCTGFDSHAEIETKGISIGQSVVDEMNFWHKPVNSHILTEVNNLRFMQIFLQRTCSINSELLEKILPQLISEE
;
A
#
# COMPACT_ATOMS: atom_id res chain seq x y z
N MET A 1 1.30 28.56 3.50
CA MET A 1 0.75 27.37 2.84
C MET A 1 1.89 26.37 2.83
N ASN A 2 1.81 25.28 3.58
CA ASN A 2 2.83 24.24 3.44
C ASN A 2 2.67 23.67 2.03
N ASP A 3 3.76 23.63 1.26
CA ASP A 3 3.76 22.98 -0.06
C ASP A 3 3.35 21.52 0.13
N ARG A 4 2.34 21.06 -0.62
CA ARG A 4 1.86 19.68 -0.57
C ARG A 4 2.89 18.78 -1.25
N GLN A 5 3.09 17.58 -0.71
CA GLN A 5 3.94 16.58 -1.31
C GLN A 5 3.20 15.95 -2.49
N LYS A 6 3.73 16.12 -3.70
CA LYS A 6 3.20 15.47 -4.90
C LYS A 6 3.50 13.97 -4.86
N VAL A 7 2.46 13.16 -5.04
CA VAL A 7 2.57 11.70 -4.99
C VAL A 7 1.88 11.03 -6.17
N ILE A 8 2.53 10.00 -6.71
CA ILE A 8 1.85 8.92 -7.44
C ILE A 8 1.59 7.78 -6.47
N ILE A 9 0.40 7.20 -6.54
CA ILE A 9 0.08 5.95 -5.85
C ILE A 9 0.00 4.84 -6.90
N ASP A 10 0.89 3.87 -6.81
CA ASP A 10 0.89 2.66 -7.66
C ASP A 10 0.35 1.50 -6.83
N CYS A 11 -0.82 0.98 -7.19
CA CYS A 11 -1.56 0.06 -6.33
C CYS A 11 -2.31 -1.01 -7.13
N ASP A 12 -2.93 -1.95 -6.46
CA ASP A 12 -3.70 -3.05 -7.07
C ASP A 12 -5.07 -3.17 -6.38
N PRO A 13 -5.91 -2.11 -6.45
CA PRO A 13 -6.97 -1.83 -5.49
C PRO A 13 -7.79 -3.01 -4.99
N GLY A 14 -7.29 -3.57 -3.89
CA GLY A 14 -7.94 -4.48 -2.98
C GLY A 14 -8.59 -3.75 -1.81
N ILE A 15 -8.71 -4.43 -0.68
CA ILE A 15 -9.47 -3.96 0.49
C ILE A 15 -8.66 -2.93 1.26
N ASP A 16 -7.39 -3.23 1.56
CA ASP A 16 -6.45 -2.33 2.23
C ASP A 16 -5.95 -1.20 1.32
N ASP A 17 -5.69 -1.45 0.04
CA ASP A 17 -5.41 -0.37 -0.93
C ASP A 17 -6.51 0.70 -0.91
N SER A 18 -7.77 0.27 -0.85
CA SER A 18 -8.93 1.17 -0.83
C SER A 18 -8.92 2.05 0.41
N LEU A 19 -8.54 1.50 1.57
CA LEU A 19 -8.37 2.26 2.81
C LEU A 19 -7.16 3.20 2.74
N ALA A 20 -6.10 2.80 2.02
CA ALA A 20 -4.91 3.63 1.80
C ALA A 20 -5.21 4.81 0.88
N LEU A 21 -5.94 4.57 -0.21
CA LEU A 21 -6.48 5.62 -1.08
C LEU A 21 -7.37 6.58 -0.30
N MET A 22 -8.27 6.07 0.55
CA MET A 22 -9.07 6.94 1.41
C MET A 22 -8.21 7.82 2.32
N LEU A 23 -7.18 7.26 2.95
CA LEU A 23 -6.26 8.02 3.79
C LEU A 23 -5.50 9.08 2.98
N ALA A 24 -4.97 8.72 1.81
CA ALA A 24 -4.18 9.63 0.99
C ALA A 24 -5.04 10.80 0.49
N LEU A 25 -6.25 10.52 0.02
CA LEU A 25 -7.19 11.50 -0.56
C LEU A 25 -7.77 12.46 0.49
N THR A 26 -7.82 12.04 1.75
CA THR A 26 -8.28 12.86 2.89
C THR A 26 -7.15 13.53 3.65
N SER A 27 -5.89 13.33 3.23
CA SER A 27 -4.70 13.91 3.86
C SER A 27 -4.26 15.20 3.13
N PRO A 28 -4.38 16.39 3.75
CA PRO A 28 -4.05 17.66 3.11
C PRO A 28 -2.55 17.86 2.82
N GLU A 29 -1.69 17.03 3.41
CA GLU A 29 -0.25 17.01 3.18
C GLU A 29 0.11 16.49 1.79
N LEU A 30 -0.77 15.70 1.16
CA LEU A 30 -0.53 15.06 -0.12
C LEU A 30 -1.28 15.76 -1.27
N GLU A 31 -0.62 15.85 -2.42
CA GLU A 31 -1.22 16.13 -3.71
C GLU A 31 -1.09 14.86 -4.56
N VAL A 32 -2.15 14.03 -4.58
CA VAL A 32 -2.20 12.83 -5.42
C VAL A 32 -2.38 13.27 -6.87
N VAL A 33 -1.31 13.20 -7.66
CA VAL A 33 -1.31 13.65 -9.07
C VAL A 33 -1.86 12.61 -10.03
N GLY A 34 -1.90 11.34 -9.61
CA GLY A 34 -2.53 10.25 -10.33
C GLY A 34 -2.39 8.93 -9.58
N ILE A 35 -3.24 7.98 -9.97
CA ILE A 35 -3.22 6.61 -9.47
C ILE A 35 -2.89 5.68 -10.64
N THR A 36 -1.91 4.80 -10.45
CA THR A 36 -1.58 3.74 -11.42
C THR A 36 -1.98 2.40 -10.85
N THR A 37 -2.52 1.50 -11.69
CA THR A 37 -2.91 0.16 -11.25
C THR A 37 -2.04 -0.94 -11.84
N VAL A 38 -1.77 -1.98 -11.06
CA VAL A 38 -0.97 -3.15 -11.46
C VAL A 38 -1.75 -4.43 -11.15
N SER A 39 -1.44 -5.53 -11.83
CA SER A 39 -1.97 -6.85 -11.47
C SER A 39 -1.36 -7.34 -10.15
N GLY A 40 -2.20 -7.61 -9.16
CA GLY A 40 -1.81 -8.16 -7.86
C GLY A 40 -3.02 -8.81 -7.20
N ASN A 41 -3.57 -8.21 -6.14
CA ASN A 41 -4.79 -8.62 -5.45
C ASN A 41 -5.92 -8.97 -6.43
N VAL A 42 -6.07 -8.14 -7.47
CA VAL A 42 -6.98 -8.33 -8.60
C VAL A 42 -6.29 -8.02 -9.93
N PRO A 43 -6.89 -8.45 -11.07
CA PRO A 43 -6.43 -8.00 -12.39
C PRO A 43 -6.37 -6.47 -12.47
N SER A 44 -5.36 -5.94 -13.17
CA SER A 44 -5.10 -4.48 -13.23
C SER A 44 -6.30 -3.64 -13.69
N ASP A 45 -7.12 -4.16 -14.62
CA ASP A 45 -8.32 -3.48 -15.11
C ASP A 45 -9.46 -3.45 -14.06
N MET A 46 -9.57 -4.51 -13.26
CA MET A 46 -10.47 -4.56 -12.12
C MET A 46 -10.00 -3.60 -11.03
N GLY A 47 -8.70 -3.58 -10.73
CA GLY A 47 -8.08 -2.62 -9.83
C GLY A 47 -8.38 -1.17 -10.21
N ALA A 48 -8.29 -0.82 -11.51
CA ALA A 48 -8.62 0.53 -11.98
C ALA A 48 -10.10 0.91 -11.75
N LYS A 49 -11.03 -0.03 -11.97
CA LYS A 49 -12.45 0.19 -11.65
C LYS A 49 -12.68 0.35 -10.15
N ASN A 50 -11.95 -0.42 -9.34
CA ASN A 50 -12.00 -0.32 -7.88
C ASN A 50 -11.46 1.02 -7.37
N ALA A 51 -10.34 1.54 -7.92
CA ALA A 51 -9.87 2.89 -7.64
C ALA A 51 -10.93 3.95 -7.94
N LEU A 52 -11.62 3.87 -9.09
CA LEU A 52 -12.70 4.80 -9.41
C LEU A 52 -13.85 4.76 -8.40
N LYS A 53 -14.21 3.59 -7.87
CA LYS A 53 -15.23 3.46 -6.81
C LYS A 53 -14.84 4.23 -5.55
N ILE A 54 -13.56 4.15 -5.15
CA ILE A 54 -13.05 4.89 -3.99
C ILE A 54 -13.00 6.40 -4.27
N LEU A 55 -12.54 6.81 -5.45
CA LEU A 55 -12.54 8.21 -5.87
C LEU A 55 -13.97 8.77 -5.90
N ASN A 56 -14.95 8.03 -6.41
CA ASN A 56 -16.35 8.43 -6.41
C ASN A 56 -16.92 8.54 -4.99
N HIS A 57 -16.59 7.62 -4.08
CA HIS A 57 -17.01 7.68 -2.67
C HIS A 57 -16.52 8.95 -1.96
N LEU A 58 -15.38 9.49 -2.38
CA LEU A 58 -14.76 10.69 -1.79
C LEU A 58 -14.94 11.97 -2.62
N ASP A 59 -15.77 11.94 -3.67
CA ASP A 59 -15.97 13.07 -4.59
C ASP A 59 -14.65 13.56 -5.23
N ARG A 60 -13.74 12.65 -5.54
CA ARG A 60 -12.39 12.91 -6.10
C ARG A 60 -12.14 12.35 -7.50
N LEU A 61 -13.20 12.26 -8.32
CA LEU A 61 -13.08 11.82 -9.73
C LEU A 61 -12.26 12.78 -10.61
N ASP A 62 -11.74 13.89 -10.06
CA ASP A 62 -10.76 14.76 -10.70
C ASP A 62 -9.36 14.12 -10.85
N ILE A 63 -9.04 13.10 -10.05
CA ILE A 63 -7.74 12.42 -10.10
C ILE A 63 -7.75 11.36 -11.21
N PRO A 64 -6.77 11.38 -12.13
CA PRO A 64 -6.73 10.41 -13.21
C PRO A 64 -6.25 9.03 -12.71
N VAL A 65 -6.85 7.98 -13.28
CA VAL A 65 -6.47 6.57 -13.05
C VAL A 65 -5.88 6.00 -14.34
N TYR A 66 -4.72 5.38 -14.23
CA TYR A 66 -4.00 4.74 -15.34
C TYR A 66 -3.85 3.24 -15.10
N GLN A 67 -4.36 2.43 -16.01
CA GLN A 67 -4.13 1.00 -16.03
C GLN A 67 -2.68 0.71 -16.48
N GLY A 68 -2.01 -0.15 -15.71
CA GLY A 68 -0.63 -0.56 -15.95
C GLY A 68 -0.51 -2.03 -16.33
N ALA A 69 0.58 -2.66 -15.87
CA ALA A 69 0.94 -4.01 -16.21
C ALA A 69 -0.12 -5.02 -15.73
N SER A 70 -0.52 -5.91 -16.63
CA SER A 70 -1.48 -6.96 -16.38
C SER A 70 -0.85 -8.30 -15.96
N LEU A 71 0.48 -8.40 -16.02
CA LEU A 71 1.24 -9.61 -15.73
C LEU A 71 2.57 -9.26 -15.04
N PRO A 72 3.06 -10.11 -14.12
CA PRO A 72 4.43 -10.04 -13.62
C PRO A 72 5.48 -10.15 -14.74
N LEU A 73 6.72 -9.71 -14.47
CA LEU A 73 7.79 -9.65 -15.48
C LEU A 73 8.17 -11.01 -16.09
N LYS A 74 8.12 -12.10 -15.31
CA LYS A 74 8.63 -13.41 -15.77
C LYS A 74 7.73 -14.61 -15.48
N ARG A 75 6.81 -14.50 -14.54
CA ARG A 75 5.97 -15.63 -14.09
C ARG A 75 4.52 -15.41 -14.44
N ASP A 76 3.75 -16.49 -14.34
CA ASP A 76 2.30 -16.43 -14.46
C ASP A 76 1.73 -15.63 -13.29
N TYR A 77 0.75 -14.78 -13.61
CA TYR A 77 0.00 -14.02 -12.62
C TYR A 77 -0.85 -14.95 -11.75
N VAL A 78 -0.80 -14.73 -10.44
CA VAL A 78 -1.63 -15.40 -9.44
C VAL A 78 -2.31 -14.32 -8.60
N ASP A 79 -3.63 -14.20 -8.75
CA ASP A 79 -4.43 -13.23 -8.01
C ASP A 79 -4.58 -13.60 -6.52
N ALA A 80 -5.11 -12.66 -5.73
CA ALA A 80 -5.49 -12.87 -4.33
C ALA A 80 -7.01 -12.70 -4.13
N MET A 81 -7.84 -13.02 -5.12
CA MET A 81 -9.31 -12.91 -4.99
C MET A 81 -9.88 -13.84 -3.91
N ASP A 82 -9.16 -14.90 -3.54
CA ASP A 82 -9.48 -15.75 -2.38
C ASP A 82 -9.39 -15.01 -1.03
N THR A 83 -8.70 -13.87 -1.01
CA THR A 83 -8.49 -12.98 0.14
C THR A 83 -9.29 -11.68 0.02
N HIS A 84 -9.47 -11.17 -1.20
CA HIS A 84 -10.10 -9.87 -1.49
C HIS A 84 -11.53 -9.97 -2.02
N GLY A 85 -12.05 -11.17 -2.26
CA GLY A 85 -13.35 -11.40 -2.89
C GLY A 85 -13.27 -11.30 -4.42
N LYS A 86 -14.30 -11.81 -5.10
CA LYS A 86 -14.34 -11.86 -6.58
C LYS A 86 -14.46 -10.49 -7.26
N ASP A 87 -14.92 -9.47 -6.51
CA ASP A 87 -14.96 -8.08 -6.97
C ASP A 87 -13.72 -7.28 -6.50
N GLY A 88 -12.79 -7.91 -5.79
CA GLY A 88 -11.61 -7.26 -5.19
C GLY A 88 -11.88 -6.39 -3.97
N LEU A 89 -13.14 -6.16 -3.63
CA LEU A 89 -13.57 -5.23 -2.57
C LEU A 89 -14.49 -5.92 -1.57
N GLY A 90 -14.13 -7.14 -1.20
CA GLY A 90 -14.78 -7.90 -0.12
C GLY A 90 -16.23 -8.28 -0.40
N GLU A 91 -16.59 -8.47 -1.67
CA GLU A 91 -17.98 -8.70 -2.10
C GLU A 91 -18.90 -7.56 -1.66
N SER A 92 -18.39 -6.32 -1.78
CA SER A 92 -19.12 -5.11 -1.41
C SER A 92 -20.22 -4.75 -2.41
N TYR A 93 -20.12 -5.23 -3.66
CA TYR A 93 -21.05 -4.94 -4.76
C TYR A 93 -21.29 -3.43 -4.94
N LEU A 94 -20.25 -2.62 -4.72
CA LEU A 94 -20.31 -1.18 -4.95
C LEU A 94 -20.65 -0.90 -6.43
N PRO A 95 -21.47 0.13 -6.70
CA PRO A 95 -21.90 0.45 -8.05
C PRO A 95 -20.70 0.81 -8.94
N GLU A 96 -20.77 0.43 -10.21
CA GLU A 96 -19.78 0.83 -11.21
C GLU A 96 -19.84 2.35 -11.45
N VAL A 97 -18.67 2.96 -11.63
CA VAL A 97 -18.53 4.38 -11.96
C VAL A 97 -18.46 4.50 -13.48
N SER A 98 -19.34 5.33 -14.05
CA SER A 98 -19.44 5.52 -15.50
C SER A 98 -19.16 6.96 -15.90
N GLY A 99 -18.71 7.17 -17.14
CA GLY A 99 -18.43 8.51 -17.67
C GLY A 99 -17.07 9.09 -17.29
N VAL A 100 -16.23 8.34 -16.56
CA VAL A 100 -14.85 8.71 -16.25
C VAL A 100 -13.90 7.75 -16.97
N PRO A 101 -12.96 8.24 -17.79
CA PRO A 101 -12.03 7.37 -18.49
C PRO A 101 -11.01 6.76 -17.54
N ILE A 102 -10.71 5.48 -17.74
CA ILE A 102 -9.47 4.85 -17.27
C ILE A 102 -8.49 5.00 -18.44
N HIS A 103 -7.32 5.57 -18.16
CA HIS A 103 -6.28 5.74 -19.17
C HIS A 103 -5.43 4.48 -19.26
N ASP A 104 -4.94 4.14 -20.45
CA ASP A 104 -3.89 3.14 -20.60
C ASP A 104 -2.51 3.78 -20.33
N ASN A 105 -1.45 2.97 -20.33
CA ASN A 105 -0.04 3.42 -20.28
C ASN A 105 0.42 4.02 -18.94
N ALA A 106 0.11 3.40 -17.80
CA ALA A 106 0.65 3.79 -16.49
C ALA A 106 2.18 3.99 -16.48
N ILE A 107 2.93 3.17 -17.22
CA ILE A 107 4.40 3.26 -17.34
C ILE A 107 4.82 4.63 -17.91
N GLU A 108 4.15 5.09 -18.97
CA GLU A 108 4.44 6.38 -19.59
C GLU A 108 4.02 7.53 -18.66
N PHE A 109 2.86 7.41 -18.01
CA PHE A 109 2.39 8.39 -17.04
C PHE A 109 3.38 8.59 -15.89
N ILE A 110 3.92 7.51 -15.31
CA ILE A 110 4.93 7.59 -14.23
C ILE A 110 6.16 8.38 -14.71
N ASN A 111 6.72 8.01 -15.86
CA ASN A 111 7.93 8.64 -16.39
C ASN A 111 7.71 10.11 -16.78
N GLN A 112 6.57 10.44 -17.42
CA GLN A 112 6.23 11.81 -17.77
C GLN A 112 6.04 12.67 -16.52
N THR A 113 5.35 12.15 -15.51
CA THR A 113 5.14 12.86 -14.25
C THR A 113 6.45 13.10 -13.51
N LEU A 114 7.36 12.13 -13.50
CA LEU A 114 8.72 12.29 -12.98
C LEU A 114 9.51 13.36 -13.75
N ALA A 115 9.41 13.39 -15.08
CA ALA A 115 10.08 14.39 -15.90
C ALA A 115 9.57 15.82 -15.61
N ASP A 116 8.26 15.98 -15.41
CA ASP A 116 7.62 17.28 -15.20
C ASP A 116 7.69 17.79 -13.75
N ASN A 117 7.94 16.90 -12.79
CA ASN A 117 7.90 17.22 -11.37
C ASN A 117 9.19 16.77 -10.65
N PRO A 118 10.18 17.67 -10.49
CA PRO A 118 11.29 17.39 -9.60
C PRO A 118 10.78 17.24 -8.15
N ASN A 119 11.30 16.25 -7.41
CA ASN A 119 10.89 15.89 -6.05
C ASN A 119 9.55 15.16 -5.93
N LEU A 120 9.21 14.32 -6.91
CA LEU A 120 8.05 13.45 -6.84
C LEU A 120 8.31 12.32 -5.82
N THR A 121 7.27 11.95 -5.08
CA THR A 121 7.25 10.73 -4.27
C THR A 121 6.37 9.68 -4.92
N ILE A 122 6.80 8.43 -4.87
CA ILE A 122 5.98 7.29 -5.30
C ILE A 122 5.68 6.42 -4.10
N ILE A 123 4.39 6.13 -3.90
CA ILE A 123 3.90 5.19 -2.90
C ILE A 123 3.42 3.95 -3.67
N ALA A 124 4.21 2.88 -3.63
CA ALA A 124 3.88 1.59 -4.24
C ALA A 124 3.23 0.69 -3.19
N LEU A 125 1.96 0.38 -3.39
CA LEU A 125 1.12 -0.45 -2.53
C LEU A 125 0.95 -1.88 -3.06
N GLY A 126 1.26 -2.10 -4.35
CA GLY A 126 1.16 -3.40 -5.00
C GLY A 126 2.48 -3.97 -5.52
N PRO A 127 2.42 -5.05 -6.34
CA PRO A 127 3.58 -5.60 -7.02
C PRO A 127 4.35 -4.56 -7.84
N LEU A 128 5.67 -4.61 -7.76
CA LEU A 128 6.55 -3.54 -8.29
C LEU A 128 6.74 -3.56 -9.82
N THR A 129 5.85 -4.22 -10.57
CA THR A 129 5.97 -4.43 -12.01
C THR A 129 5.92 -3.12 -12.79
N ASN A 130 4.98 -2.23 -12.49
CA ASN A 130 4.89 -0.91 -13.12
C ASN A 130 6.18 -0.10 -12.88
N ILE A 131 6.66 -0.11 -11.65
CA ILE A 131 7.89 0.59 -11.22
C ILE A 131 9.11 0.06 -11.99
N ALA A 132 9.28 -1.26 -12.05
CA ALA A 132 10.38 -1.88 -12.78
C ALA A 132 10.34 -1.54 -14.27
N LEU A 133 9.18 -1.66 -14.91
CA LEU A 133 9.01 -1.35 -16.33
C LEU A 133 9.24 0.14 -16.64
N ALA A 134 8.73 1.04 -15.79
CA ALA A 134 8.91 2.47 -15.96
C ALA A 134 10.37 2.88 -15.81
N HIS A 135 11.08 2.37 -14.81
CA HIS A 135 12.51 2.59 -14.66
C HIS A 135 13.32 2.00 -15.83
N GLN A 136 12.99 0.79 -16.30
CA GLN A 136 13.65 0.19 -17.47
C GLN A 136 13.47 1.04 -18.73
N ALA A 137 12.30 1.66 -18.91
CA ALA A 137 12.00 2.46 -20.08
C ALA A 137 12.74 3.80 -20.09
N GLN A 138 12.86 4.49 -18.96
CA GLN A 138 13.49 5.82 -18.86
C GLN A 138 14.26 6.00 -17.54
N PRO A 139 15.41 5.33 -17.33
CA PRO A 139 16.10 5.34 -16.03
C PRO A 139 16.55 6.75 -15.60
N ASP A 140 16.91 7.62 -16.54
CA ASP A 140 17.44 8.95 -16.23
C ASP A 140 16.42 9.86 -15.52
N VAL A 141 15.12 9.75 -15.83
CA VAL A 141 14.08 10.60 -15.20
C VAL A 141 13.81 10.20 -13.75
N TRP A 142 14.19 8.99 -13.33
CA TRP A 142 13.99 8.50 -11.97
C TRP A 142 14.88 9.19 -10.95
N ASN A 143 15.88 9.96 -11.37
CA ASN A 143 16.61 10.87 -10.48
C ASN A 143 15.71 11.97 -9.89
N ASN A 144 14.52 12.21 -10.46
CA ASN A 144 13.51 13.13 -9.91
C ASN A 144 12.63 12.49 -8.82
N CYS A 145 12.72 11.16 -8.63
CA CYS A 145 12.06 10.45 -7.54
C CYS A 145 12.85 10.63 -6.24
N THR A 146 12.38 11.48 -5.34
CA THR A 146 13.11 11.80 -4.11
C THR A 146 12.80 10.88 -2.94
N ARG A 147 11.63 10.22 -2.97
CA ARG A 147 11.23 9.21 -1.98
C ARG A 147 10.45 8.10 -2.67
N PHE A 148 10.79 6.87 -2.34
CA PHE A 148 10.12 5.69 -2.83
C PHE A 148 9.69 4.83 -1.65
N VAL A 149 8.39 4.78 -1.40
CA VAL A 149 7.77 4.08 -0.27
C VAL A 149 7.08 2.86 -0.81
N SER A 150 7.46 1.67 -0.35
CA SER A 150 6.90 0.40 -0.83
C SER A 150 6.28 -0.37 0.33
N MET A 151 4.99 -0.66 0.25
CA MET A 151 4.36 -1.68 1.09
C MET A 151 4.71 -3.05 0.48
N GLY A 152 5.52 -3.81 1.20
CA GLY A 152 5.95 -5.11 0.75
C GLY A 152 7.15 -5.65 1.52
N GLY A 153 7.37 -6.96 1.39
CA GLY A 153 8.45 -7.66 2.06
C GLY A 153 8.26 -7.90 3.56
N ASN A 154 9.23 -8.58 4.14
CA ASN A 154 9.32 -8.89 5.56
C ASN A 154 10.77 -9.19 5.95
N PHE A 155 11.19 -8.80 7.14
CA PHE A 155 12.53 -9.06 7.66
C PHE A 155 12.54 -10.15 8.75
N LYS A 156 11.98 -9.83 9.93
CA LYS A 156 11.87 -10.74 11.09
C LYS A 156 10.49 -11.35 11.21
N SER A 157 9.50 -10.80 10.50
CA SER A 157 8.17 -11.38 10.37
C SER A 157 8.15 -12.60 9.43
N PHE A 158 7.12 -13.43 9.58
CA PHE A 158 6.81 -14.51 8.64
C PHE A 158 5.98 -13.97 7.46
N GLY A 159 6.14 -14.59 6.29
CA GLY A 159 5.41 -14.21 5.08
C GLY A 159 3.89 -14.43 5.19
N ASN A 160 3.12 -13.83 4.29
CA ASN A 160 1.67 -14.03 4.18
C ASN A 160 1.26 -14.84 2.94
N CYS A 161 2.15 -14.95 1.94
CA CYS A 161 1.94 -15.77 0.74
C CYS A 161 2.65 -17.12 0.84
N SER A 162 3.87 -17.10 1.39
CA SER A 162 4.63 -18.29 1.76
C SER A 162 5.16 -18.14 3.19
N PRO A 163 5.77 -19.16 3.80
CA PRO A 163 6.36 -19.01 5.14
C PRO A 163 7.38 -17.86 5.25
N VAL A 164 8.00 -17.44 4.14
CA VAL A 164 9.10 -16.47 4.13
C VAL A 164 8.84 -15.23 3.29
N ALA A 165 7.82 -15.22 2.44
CA ALA A 165 7.56 -14.15 1.48
C ALA A 165 6.22 -13.45 1.70
N GLU A 166 6.28 -12.14 1.67
CA GLU A 166 5.14 -11.24 1.54
C GLU A 166 4.59 -11.24 0.10
N TYR A 167 3.28 -11.07 -0.06
CA TYR A 167 2.54 -11.20 -1.30
C TYR A 167 3.00 -10.28 -2.44
N ASN A 168 3.16 -8.97 -2.23
CA ASN A 168 3.53 -8.03 -3.30
C ASN A 168 4.88 -8.40 -3.92
N TYR A 169 5.87 -8.71 -3.08
CA TYR A 169 7.19 -9.13 -3.56
C TYR A 169 7.18 -10.56 -4.08
N TRP A 170 6.31 -11.43 -3.57
CA TRP A 170 6.13 -12.79 -4.12
C TRP A 170 5.41 -12.81 -5.47
N CYS A 171 4.49 -11.87 -5.71
CA CYS A 171 3.72 -11.77 -6.94
C CYS A 171 4.62 -11.43 -8.13
N ASP A 172 5.57 -10.50 -7.94
CA ASP A 172 6.61 -10.21 -8.92
C ASP A 172 7.98 -9.90 -8.28
N PRO A 173 8.73 -10.93 -7.82
CA PRO A 173 10.03 -10.75 -7.21
C PRO A 173 11.10 -10.42 -8.24
N ASP A 174 10.86 -10.70 -9.53
CA ASP A 174 11.77 -10.27 -10.58
C ASP A 174 11.72 -8.75 -10.73
N ALA A 175 10.51 -8.16 -10.66
CA ALA A 175 10.35 -6.71 -10.57
C ALA A 175 10.89 -6.16 -9.25
N ALA A 176 10.55 -6.76 -8.11
CA ALA A 176 11.03 -6.28 -6.81
C ALA A 176 12.57 -6.34 -6.73
N ASN A 177 13.19 -7.45 -7.14
CA ASN A 177 14.65 -7.54 -7.21
C ASN A 177 15.25 -6.50 -8.16
N TYR A 178 14.62 -6.28 -9.32
CA TYR A 178 15.07 -5.23 -10.25
C TYR A 178 15.04 -3.85 -9.57
N VAL A 179 13.93 -3.49 -8.93
CA VAL A 179 13.76 -2.21 -8.22
C VAL A 179 14.83 -2.03 -7.13
N TYR A 180 15.04 -3.02 -6.28
CA TYR A 180 16.07 -2.98 -5.22
C TYR A 180 17.50 -2.83 -5.74
N GLN A 181 17.76 -3.31 -6.96
CA GLN A 181 19.10 -3.25 -7.56
C GLN A 181 19.36 -1.98 -8.36
N HIS A 182 18.33 -1.31 -8.88
CA HIS A 182 18.50 -0.30 -9.94
C HIS A 182 17.95 1.08 -9.61
N LEU A 183 16.99 1.24 -8.67
CA LEU A 183 16.48 2.57 -8.38
C LEU A 183 17.57 3.48 -7.80
N PRO A 184 17.59 4.78 -8.18
CA PRO A 184 18.56 5.75 -7.67
C PRO A 184 18.26 6.23 -6.24
N VAL A 185 17.12 5.82 -5.68
CA VAL A 185 16.62 6.20 -4.35
C VAL A 185 16.48 4.95 -3.48
N LYS A 186 16.72 5.09 -2.18
CA LYS A 186 16.53 3.99 -1.23
C LYS A 186 15.06 3.58 -1.17
N ILE A 187 14.80 2.28 -1.11
CA ILE A 187 13.45 1.75 -0.90
C ILE A 187 13.13 1.86 0.59
N GLU A 188 12.16 2.70 0.94
CA GLU A 188 11.56 2.69 2.27
C GLU A 188 10.59 1.49 2.32
N MET A 189 10.98 0.40 3.00
CA MET A 189 10.26 -0.89 2.99
C MET A 189 9.31 -0.99 4.19
N ILE A 190 8.02 -0.96 3.91
CA ILE A 190 6.94 -1.04 4.89
C ILE A 190 6.48 -2.50 4.87
N GLY A 191 7.25 -3.34 5.56
CA GLY A 191 7.05 -4.79 5.57
C GLY A 191 6.10 -5.30 6.65
N LEU A 192 5.85 -6.60 6.63
CA LEU A 192 4.96 -7.29 7.58
C LEU A 192 5.39 -7.16 9.06
N ASP A 193 6.63 -6.76 9.32
CA ASP A 193 7.17 -6.46 10.65
C ASP A 193 6.41 -5.32 11.35
N VAL A 194 5.93 -4.34 10.57
CA VAL A 194 5.17 -3.19 11.08
C VAL A 194 3.69 -3.27 10.73
N THR A 195 3.35 -3.72 9.51
CA THR A 195 1.94 -3.69 9.07
C THR A 195 1.06 -4.64 9.86
N ARG A 196 1.56 -5.82 10.26
CA ARG A 196 0.80 -6.80 11.08
C ARG A 196 0.33 -6.25 12.43
N LYS A 197 0.95 -5.18 12.94
CA LYS A 197 0.53 -4.51 14.18
C LYS A 197 -0.70 -3.62 13.97
N ILE A 198 -1.03 -3.29 12.73
CA ILE A 198 -2.12 -2.40 12.36
C ILE A 198 -3.38 -3.21 12.06
N VAL A 199 -4.18 -3.44 13.10
CA VAL A 199 -5.39 -4.28 13.01
C VAL A 199 -6.65 -3.44 13.13
N LEU A 200 -7.49 -3.44 12.10
CA LEU A 200 -8.86 -2.92 12.17
C LEU A 200 -9.74 -3.94 12.90
N THR A 201 -10.03 -3.68 14.17
CA THR A 201 -10.82 -4.58 15.01
C THR A 201 -12.32 -4.28 14.92
N PRO A 202 -13.20 -5.23 15.30
CA PRO A 202 -14.63 -4.96 15.42
C PRO A 202 -14.97 -3.78 16.34
N ASN A 203 -14.20 -3.58 17.42
CA ASN A 203 -14.43 -2.46 18.33
C ASN A 203 -14.09 -1.11 17.69
N ILE A 204 -13.04 -1.05 16.85
CA ILE A 204 -12.75 0.15 16.08
C ILE A 204 -13.88 0.41 15.08
N LEU A 205 -14.36 -0.63 14.39
CA LEU A 205 -15.47 -0.48 13.45
C LEU A 205 -16.77 -0.03 14.14
N GLU A 206 -17.01 -0.50 15.36
CA GLU A 206 -18.13 -0.03 16.19
C GLU A 206 -17.96 1.43 16.61
N LEU A 207 -16.74 1.85 16.99
CA LEU A 207 -16.45 3.26 17.26
C LEU A 207 -16.75 4.14 16.03
N ILE A 208 -16.34 3.72 14.82
CA ILE A 208 -16.66 4.45 13.59
C ILE A 208 -18.19 4.52 13.44
N HIS A 209 -18.91 3.42 13.66
CA HIS A 209 -20.37 3.39 13.54
C HIS A 209 -21.08 4.37 14.49
N GLN A 210 -20.57 4.53 15.72
CA GLN A 210 -21.15 5.47 16.70
C GLN A 210 -20.95 6.94 16.31
N VAL A 211 -19.94 7.28 15.50
CA VAL A 211 -19.60 8.67 15.15
C VAL A 211 -19.99 9.01 13.71
N ASN A 212 -19.76 8.10 12.78
CA ASN A 212 -19.98 8.25 11.35
C ASN A 212 -20.54 6.93 10.76
N PRO A 213 -21.87 6.69 10.93
CA PRO A 213 -22.50 5.43 10.49
C PRO A 213 -22.32 5.14 9.01
N GLU A 214 -22.38 6.15 8.14
CA GLU A 214 -22.25 5.99 6.69
C GLU A 214 -20.85 5.50 6.30
N GLN A 215 -19.81 6.13 6.86
CA GLN A 215 -18.43 5.71 6.62
C GLN A 215 -18.16 4.32 7.24
N ALA A 216 -18.75 4.02 8.39
CA ALA A 216 -18.67 2.70 9.01
C ALA A 216 -19.28 1.63 8.11
N ASP A 217 -20.45 1.89 7.52
CA ASP A 217 -21.13 0.95 6.64
C ASP A 217 -20.33 0.73 5.34
N PHE A 218 -19.71 1.78 4.79
CA PHE A 218 -18.79 1.64 3.67
C PHE A 218 -17.59 0.75 4.00
N ILE A 219 -16.86 1.07 5.09
CA ILE A 219 -15.67 0.31 5.52
C ILE A 219 -16.07 -1.14 5.86
N ARG A 220 -17.21 -1.35 6.51
CA ARG A 220 -17.72 -2.69 6.85
C ARG A 220 -18.00 -3.52 5.60
N LYS A 221 -18.57 -2.91 4.55
CA LYS A 221 -18.84 -3.60 3.28
C LYS A 221 -17.57 -4.09 2.62
N ILE A 222 -16.53 -3.27 2.56
CA ILE A 222 -15.27 -3.67 1.89
C ILE A 222 -14.41 -4.59 2.76
N THR A 223 -14.48 -4.52 4.09
CA THR A 223 -13.59 -5.30 4.98
C THR A 223 -14.16 -6.61 5.50
N ARG A 224 -15.47 -6.87 5.34
CA ARG A 224 -16.11 -8.06 5.96
C ARG A 224 -15.45 -9.38 5.53
N PHE A 225 -15.22 -9.55 4.23
CA PHE A 225 -14.57 -10.74 3.69
C PHE A 225 -13.15 -10.91 4.26
N TYR A 226 -12.44 -9.79 4.41
CA TYR A 226 -11.06 -9.76 4.93
C TYR A 226 -10.98 -10.15 6.41
N PHE A 227 -12.00 -9.82 7.21
CA PHE A 227 -12.12 -10.28 8.59
C PHE A 227 -12.22 -11.81 8.66
N ASP A 228 -13.03 -12.40 7.77
CA ASP A 228 -13.23 -13.85 7.73
C ASP A 228 -11.95 -14.58 7.28
N PHE A 229 -11.22 -14.03 6.31
CA PHE A 229 -9.89 -14.50 5.92
C PHE A 229 -8.91 -14.49 7.10
N HIS A 230 -8.71 -13.34 7.75
CA HIS A 230 -7.75 -13.20 8.85
C HIS A 230 -8.07 -14.11 10.04
N TRP A 231 -9.35 -14.30 10.35
CA TRP A 231 -9.75 -15.28 11.34
C TRP A 231 -9.38 -16.71 10.94
N LYS A 232 -9.65 -17.09 9.69
CA LYS A 232 -9.40 -18.44 9.18
C LYS A 232 -7.91 -18.80 9.21
N TYR A 233 -7.05 -17.91 8.74
CA TYR A 233 -5.62 -18.20 8.54
C TYR A 233 -4.73 -17.75 9.70
N GLU A 234 -4.98 -16.57 10.26
CA GLU A 234 -4.07 -15.95 11.25
C GLU A 234 -4.66 -15.88 12.66
N LYS A 235 -5.93 -16.26 12.83
CA LYS A 235 -6.67 -16.20 14.11
C LYS A 235 -6.76 -14.79 14.70
N VAL A 236 -6.71 -13.77 13.83
CA VAL A 236 -6.90 -12.36 14.17
C VAL A 236 -8.40 -12.03 14.17
N ILE A 237 -8.87 -11.35 15.22
CA ILE A 237 -10.25 -10.82 15.28
C ILE A 237 -10.23 -9.40 14.70
N GLY A 238 -10.53 -9.30 13.40
CA GLY A 238 -10.39 -8.06 12.62
C GLY A 238 -9.70 -8.36 11.30
N CYS A 239 -9.11 -7.34 10.68
CA CYS A 239 -8.19 -7.52 9.56
C CYS A 239 -6.95 -6.63 9.73
N VAL A 240 -5.80 -7.13 9.29
CA VAL A 240 -4.60 -6.29 9.15
C VAL A 240 -4.83 -5.34 7.96
N ILE A 241 -4.58 -4.04 8.12
CA ILE A 241 -4.71 -3.06 7.03
C ILE A 241 -3.31 -2.54 6.66
N ASN A 242 -2.68 -3.18 5.67
CA ASN A 242 -1.26 -2.99 5.41
C ASN A 242 -0.94 -1.62 4.80
N ASP A 243 -1.55 -1.36 3.65
CA ASP A 243 -1.25 -0.25 2.77
C ASP A 243 -1.49 1.14 3.39
N PRO A 244 -2.50 1.35 4.25
CA PRO A 244 -2.67 2.63 4.94
C PRO A 244 -1.42 3.06 5.73
N LEU A 245 -0.62 2.11 6.23
CA LEU A 245 0.60 2.45 6.95
C LEU A 245 1.64 3.10 6.04
N ALA A 246 1.76 2.67 4.78
CA ALA A 246 2.70 3.28 3.84
C ALA A 246 2.33 4.74 3.54
N VAL A 247 1.04 5.04 3.40
CA VAL A 247 0.55 6.42 3.24
C VAL A 247 0.81 7.24 4.51
N ALA A 248 0.46 6.70 5.68
CA ALA A 248 0.66 7.39 6.95
C ALA A 248 2.15 7.68 7.21
N TYR A 249 3.03 6.71 6.98
CA TYR A 249 4.48 6.86 7.12
C TYR A 249 5.08 7.86 6.12
N THR A 250 4.53 7.93 4.91
CA THR A 250 4.95 8.94 3.93
C THR A 250 4.76 10.35 4.49
N ILE A 251 3.64 10.60 5.17
CA ILE A 251 3.27 11.90 5.75
C ILE A 251 3.97 12.13 7.12
N PHE A 252 4.03 11.09 7.96
CA PHE A 252 4.54 11.13 9.33
C PHE A 252 5.62 10.05 9.53
N PRO A 253 6.85 10.28 9.06
CA PRO A 253 7.93 9.29 9.15
C PRO A 253 8.24 8.86 10.58
N GLU A 254 7.97 9.71 11.57
CA GLU A 254 8.14 9.42 13.00
C GLU A 254 7.20 8.33 13.53
N LEU A 255 6.20 7.91 12.75
CA LEU A 255 5.33 6.77 13.10
C LEU A 255 6.09 5.46 13.19
N CYS A 256 7.19 5.33 12.45
CA CYS A 256 7.95 4.10 12.37
C CYS A 256 9.43 4.33 12.66
N THR A 257 10.08 3.31 13.22
CA THR A 257 11.54 3.27 13.35
C THR A 257 12.08 2.06 12.59
N GLY A 258 13.33 2.15 12.18
CA GLY A 258 13.96 1.20 11.31
C GLY A 258 15.45 1.46 11.16
N PHE A 259 16.07 0.78 10.21
CA PHE A 259 17.49 0.92 9.92
C PHE A 259 17.77 0.80 8.42
N ASP A 260 18.85 1.46 7.99
CA ASP A 260 19.36 1.37 6.64
C ASP A 260 20.14 0.07 6.46
N SER A 261 19.84 -0.70 5.40
CA SER A 261 20.57 -1.92 5.07
C SER A 261 20.55 -2.22 3.57
N HIS A 262 21.43 -3.12 3.15
CA HIS A 262 21.31 -3.75 1.84
C HIS A 262 20.31 -4.90 1.92
N ALA A 263 19.36 -4.93 1.00
CA ALA A 263 18.43 -6.02 0.86
C ALA A 263 18.36 -6.50 -0.59
N GLU A 264 18.18 -7.81 -0.76
CA GLU A 264 17.95 -8.45 -2.06
C GLU A 264 16.65 -9.26 -2.01
N ILE A 265 15.99 -9.41 -3.16
CA ILE A 265 14.78 -10.23 -3.25
C ILE A 265 15.12 -11.56 -3.92
N GLU A 266 14.84 -12.67 -3.25
CA GLU A 266 15.04 -14.00 -3.83
C GLU A 266 14.03 -14.23 -4.98
N THR A 267 14.53 -14.62 -6.14
CA THR A 267 13.73 -14.79 -7.37
C THR A 267 13.48 -16.26 -7.72
N LYS A 268 14.03 -17.20 -6.95
CA LYS A 268 14.03 -18.63 -7.26
C LYS A 268 13.83 -19.50 -6.01
N GLY A 269 13.59 -20.78 -6.25
CA GLY A 269 13.56 -21.80 -5.20
C GLY A 269 12.37 -21.66 -4.25
N ILE A 270 12.49 -22.29 -3.08
CA ILE A 270 11.41 -22.35 -2.08
C ILE A 270 11.21 -21.03 -1.33
N SER A 271 12.17 -20.11 -1.42
CA SER A 271 12.18 -18.80 -0.77
C SER A 271 11.89 -17.65 -1.72
N ILE A 272 11.34 -17.95 -2.90
CA ILE A 272 10.94 -16.96 -3.90
C ILE A 272 10.07 -15.86 -3.27
N GLY A 273 10.38 -14.60 -3.53
CA GLY A 273 9.72 -13.43 -2.92
C GLY A 273 10.28 -12.99 -1.57
N GLN A 274 11.17 -13.76 -0.94
CA GLN A 274 11.77 -13.35 0.33
C GLN A 274 12.66 -12.12 0.15
N SER A 275 12.43 -11.08 0.96
CA SER A 275 13.39 -10.00 1.18
C SER A 275 14.48 -10.45 2.14
N VAL A 276 15.70 -10.61 1.64
CA VAL A 276 16.88 -10.98 2.40
C VAL A 276 17.62 -9.72 2.82
N VAL A 277 17.45 -9.33 4.07
CA VAL A 277 18.05 -8.12 4.66
C VAL A 277 19.37 -8.45 5.35
N ASP A 278 20.45 -7.76 4.97
CA ASP A 278 21.78 -7.94 5.53
C ASP A 278 22.01 -7.04 6.76
N GLU A 279 21.26 -7.30 7.84
CA GLU A 279 21.32 -6.51 9.09
C GLU A 279 22.73 -6.40 9.68
N MET A 280 23.55 -7.46 9.50
CA MET A 280 24.91 -7.53 10.04
C MET A 280 25.98 -7.10 9.04
N ASN A 281 25.58 -6.61 7.85
CA ASN A 281 26.46 -6.12 6.80
C ASN A 281 27.54 -7.15 6.37
N PHE A 282 27.17 -8.43 6.23
CA PHE A 282 28.06 -9.49 5.77
C PHE A 282 28.50 -9.34 4.31
N TRP A 283 27.65 -8.76 3.45
CA TRP A 283 27.94 -8.62 2.03
C TRP A 283 28.73 -7.36 1.70
N HIS A 284 28.82 -6.40 2.63
CA HIS A 284 29.51 -5.12 2.45
C HIS A 284 29.05 -4.37 1.19
N LYS A 285 27.77 -4.51 0.83
CA LYS A 285 27.16 -3.82 -0.30
C LYS A 285 26.63 -2.45 0.11
N PRO A 286 26.54 -1.49 -0.84
CA PRO A 286 25.92 -0.20 -0.56
C PRO A 286 24.47 -0.37 -0.08
N VAL A 287 24.05 0.43 0.90
CA VAL A 287 22.66 0.49 1.35
C VAL A 287 21.74 0.84 0.18
N ASN A 288 20.67 0.06 0.01
CA ASN A 288 19.63 0.30 -0.99
C ASN A 288 18.23 0.43 -0.37
N SER A 289 18.08 0.20 0.94
CA SER A 289 16.77 0.20 1.58
C SER A 289 16.81 0.73 3.00
N HIS A 290 15.66 1.23 3.46
CA HIS A 290 15.36 1.55 4.84
C HIS A 290 14.28 0.59 5.32
N ILE A 291 14.62 -0.28 6.28
CA ILE A 291 13.78 -1.38 6.74
C ILE A 291 13.06 -0.97 8.02
N LEU A 292 11.72 -0.88 7.99
CA LEU A 292 10.93 -0.54 9.17
C LEU A 292 10.67 -1.76 10.05
N THR A 293 10.83 -1.60 11.37
CA THR A 293 10.70 -2.69 12.36
C THR A 293 9.78 -2.37 13.51
N GLU A 294 9.57 -1.09 13.83
CA GLU A 294 8.64 -0.66 14.88
C GLU A 294 7.65 0.36 14.33
N VAL A 295 6.45 0.39 14.92
CA VAL A 295 5.39 1.35 14.57
C VAL A 295 4.61 1.75 15.80
N ASN A 296 4.27 3.04 15.89
CA ASN A 296 3.33 3.54 16.87
C ASN A 296 1.89 3.31 16.37
N ASN A 297 1.35 2.12 16.67
CA ASN A 297 0.02 1.70 16.25
C ASN A 297 -1.09 2.65 16.76
N LEU A 298 -1.01 3.08 18.02
CA LEU A 298 -2.00 4.00 18.59
C LEU A 298 -2.05 5.32 17.79
N ARG A 299 -0.88 5.90 17.51
CA ARG A 299 -0.79 7.15 16.74
C ARG A 299 -1.24 6.97 15.30
N PHE A 300 -0.88 5.84 14.68
CA PHE A 300 -1.38 5.48 13.36
C PHE A 300 -2.93 5.46 13.35
N MET A 301 -3.56 4.74 14.29
CA MET A 301 -5.02 4.62 14.34
C MET A 301 -5.72 5.96 14.60
N GLN A 302 -5.11 6.84 15.42
CA GLN A 302 -5.59 8.22 15.58
C GLN A 302 -5.64 8.94 14.24
N ILE A 303 -4.55 8.93 13.47
CA ILE A 303 -4.46 9.61 12.19
C ILE A 303 -5.46 9.00 11.20
N PHE A 304 -5.44 7.66 11.06
CA PHE A 304 -6.30 6.95 10.13
C PHE A 304 -7.78 7.27 10.37
N LEU A 305 -8.26 7.15 11.61
CA LEU A 305 -9.66 7.39 11.96
C LEU A 305 -10.04 8.88 11.87
N GLN A 306 -9.12 9.78 12.23
CA GLN A 306 -9.36 11.21 12.09
C GLN A 306 -9.54 11.60 10.62
N ARG A 307 -8.66 11.11 9.73
CA ARG A 307 -8.66 11.47 8.31
C ARG A 307 -9.79 10.79 7.53
N THR A 308 -9.91 9.47 7.67
CA THR A 308 -10.83 8.68 6.83
C THR A 308 -12.25 8.66 7.36
N CYS A 309 -12.44 8.84 8.67
CA CYS A 309 -13.75 8.72 9.33
C CYS A 309 -14.24 10.03 9.95
N SER A 310 -13.47 11.13 9.84
CA SER A 310 -13.79 12.44 10.42
C SER A 310 -14.06 12.41 11.94
N ILE A 311 -13.43 11.48 12.66
CA ILE A 311 -13.59 11.38 14.11
C ILE A 311 -12.73 12.44 14.81
N ASN A 312 -13.32 13.13 15.79
CA ASN A 312 -12.65 14.18 16.55
C ASN A 312 -11.42 13.64 17.32
N SER A 313 -10.32 14.38 17.30
CA SER A 313 -9.05 13.97 17.92
C SER A 313 -9.13 13.82 19.44
N GLU A 314 -9.83 14.69 20.15
CA GLU A 314 -10.00 14.60 21.62
C GLU A 314 -10.76 13.33 22.01
N LEU A 315 -11.73 12.93 21.18
CA LEU A 315 -12.46 11.68 21.38
C LEU A 315 -11.55 10.47 21.16
N LEU A 316 -10.73 10.48 20.12
CA LEU A 316 -9.79 9.40 19.80
C LEU A 316 -8.72 9.24 20.89
N GLU A 317 -8.17 10.33 21.41
CA GLU A 317 -7.21 10.33 22.52
C GLU A 317 -7.77 9.65 23.77
N LYS A 318 -9.07 9.80 24.03
CA LYS A 318 -9.74 9.18 25.17
C LYS A 318 -10.09 7.71 24.95
N ILE A 319 -10.54 7.34 23.74
CA ILE A 319 -11.13 6.03 23.48
C ILE A 319 -10.09 5.02 23.00
N LEU A 320 -9.19 5.38 22.09
CA LEU A 320 -8.29 4.40 21.47
C LEU A 320 -7.38 3.66 22.46
N PRO A 321 -6.85 4.27 23.54
CA PRO A 321 -6.09 3.52 24.54
C PRO A 321 -6.89 2.42 25.25
N GLN A 322 -8.23 2.43 25.17
CA GLN A 322 -9.09 1.38 25.71
C GLN A 322 -9.31 0.24 24.70
N LEU A 323 -9.05 0.49 23.41
CA LEU A 323 -9.32 -0.45 22.31
C LEU A 323 -8.06 -1.10 21.75
N ILE A 324 -6.91 -0.41 21.89
CA ILE A 324 -5.63 -0.82 21.37
C ILE A 324 -4.71 -1.08 22.56
N SER A 325 -4.22 -2.31 22.69
CA SER A 325 -3.19 -2.61 23.68
C SER A 325 -1.87 -1.95 23.25
N GLU A 326 -1.22 -1.27 24.17
CA GLU A 326 0.22 -0.98 24.04
C GLU A 326 0.94 -2.31 24.32
N GLU A 327 1.49 -2.93 23.28
CA GLU A 327 2.46 -4.03 23.41
C GLU A 327 3.88 -3.46 23.35
#